data_AF-A0A2V9VGF1-F1
#
_entry.id   AF-A0A2V9VGF1-F1
#
_cell.length_a   1.000
_cell.length_b   1.000
_cell.length_c   1.000
_cell.angle_alpha   90.00
_cell.angle_beta   90.00
_cell.angle_gamma   90.00
#
_symmetry.space_group_name_H-M   'P 1'
#
loop_
_entity.id
_entity.type
_entity.pdbx_description
1 polymer ?
#
loop_
_entity_poly.entity_id
_entity_poly.type
_entity_poly.pdbx_seq_one_letter_code
_entity_poly.pdbx_strand_id
1 'polypeptide(L)'
;MVPVLNHCEACGKGEPDHLKADHPYKRDNRIPEWHGWHAARRGLGSSLYRLGIPDMVIQRILRHANVSTTATYYIKTAAGDVRDAMEKLENQIARSEQVQSDTNRTLASNSPVDSSTVQ
;
A
#
# COMPACT_ATOMS: atom_id res chain seq x y z
N MET A 1 -17.62 3.60 4.85
CA MET A 1 -16.67 2.52 4.53
C MET A 1 -15.28 2.99 4.94
N VAL A 2 -14.59 2.26 5.83
CA VAL A 2 -13.24 2.56 6.31
C VAL A 2 -12.31 1.52 5.68
N PRO A 3 -11.12 1.89 5.18
CA PRO A 3 -10.17 0.90 4.69
C PRO A 3 -9.74 -0.02 5.84
N VAL A 4 -9.71 -1.32 5.57
CA VAL A 4 -9.26 -2.32 6.54
C VAL A 4 -7.75 -2.23 6.64
N LEU A 5 -7.25 -1.39 7.54
CA LEU A 5 -5.80 -1.19 7.80
C LEU A 5 -5.34 -1.89 9.08
N ASN A 6 -6.28 -2.38 9.90
CA ASN A 6 -5.99 -3.06 11.15
C ASN A 6 -5.68 -4.52 10.89
N HIS A 7 -4.39 -4.83 10.73
CA HIS A 7 -3.88 -6.18 10.60
C HIS A 7 -2.94 -6.50 11.76
N CYS A 8 -2.90 -7.78 12.15
CA CYS A 8 -1.97 -8.24 13.15
C CYS A 8 -0.55 -8.31 12.58
N GLU A 9 0.45 -7.81 13.33
CA GLU A 9 1.87 -7.88 12.99
C GLU A 9 2.37 -9.32 12.77
N ALA A 10 1.82 -10.29 13.50
CA ALA A 10 2.30 -11.68 13.47
C ALA A 10 1.69 -12.53 12.35
N CYS A 11 0.40 -12.36 12.04
CA CYS A 11 -0.30 -13.22 11.08
C CYS A 11 -0.95 -12.48 9.90
N GLY A 12 -0.87 -11.15 9.87
CA GLY A 12 -1.44 -10.32 8.80
C GLY A 12 -2.96 -10.34 8.70
N LYS A 13 -3.67 -11.01 9.62
CA LYS A 13 -5.13 -11.10 9.61
C LYS A 13 -5.76 -9.86 10.23
N GLY A 14 -6.94 -9.49 9.72
CA GLY A 14 -7.79 -8.49 10.35
C GLY A 14 -8.33 -8.98 11.70
N GLU A 15 -8.73 -8.04 12.56
CA GLU A 15 -9.26 -8.32 13.90
C GLU A 15 -10.34 -9.42 13.97
N PRO A 16 -11.37 -9.47 13.09
CA PRO A 16 -12.36 -10.55 13.14
C PRO A 16 -11.79 -11.93 12.77
N ASP A 17 -10.83 -11.99 11.85
CA ASP A 17 -10.19 -13.25 11.40
C ASP A 17 -9.07 -13.68 12.35
N HIS A 18 -8.57 -12.76 13.18
CA HIS A 18 -7.55 -13.00 14.20
C HIS A 18 -8.10 -13.77 15.40
N LEU A 19 -9.41 -13.73 15.68
CA LEU A 19 -10.06 -14.44 16.80
C LEU A 19 -9.78 -15.95 16.86
N LYS A 20 -9.34 -16.56 15.74
CA LYS A 20 -8.99 -17.98 15.63
C LYS A 20 -7.48 -18.26 15.79
N ALA A 21 -6.66 -17.25 16.07
CA ALA A 21 -5.21 -17.37 16.17
C ALA A 21 -4.77 -17.72 17.60
N ASP A 22 -3.68 -18.49 17.71
CA ASP A 22 -3.10 -18.93 18.98
C ASP A 22 -2.13 -17.90 19.59
N HIS A 23 -2.29 -16.62 19.25
CA HIS A 23 -1.43 -15.54 19.73
C HIS A 23 -2.24 -14.27 19.99
N PRO A 24 -1.82 -13.39 20.93
CA PRO A 24 -2.52 -12.13 21.18
C PRO A 24 -2.50 -11.23 19.94
N TYR A 25 -3.55 -10.41 19.80
CA TYR A 25 -3.60 -9.41 18.75
C TYR A 25 -2.64 -8.26 19.08
N LYS A 26 -1.78 -7.94 18.12
CA LYS A 26 -0.95 -6.74 18.13
C LYS A 26 -0.98 -6.13 16.74
N ARG A 27 -1.41 -4.87 16.62
CA ARG A 27 -1.50 -4.14 15.35
C ARG A 27 -0.12 -3.99 14.72
N ASP A 28 -0.03 -4.22 13.41
CA ASP A 28 1.17 -3.94 12.65
C ASP A 28 1.41 -2.43 12.55
N ASN A 29 2.50 -1.96 13.19
CA ASN A 29 2.89 -0.56 13.22
C ASN A 29 3.54 -0.09 11.90
N ARG A 30 3.90 -1.00 10.99
CA ARG A 30 4.36 -0.66 9.64
C ARG A 30 3.23 -0.14 8.75
N ILE A 31 1.99 -0.55 9.06
CA ILE A 31 0.80 -0.06 8.38
C ILE A 31 0.39 1.27 9.05
N PRO A 32 0.16 2.34 8.29
CA PRO A 32 -0.26 3.62 8.86
C PRO A 32 -1.64 3.53 9.51
N GLU A 33 -1.87 4.37 10.52
CA GLU A 33 -3.19 4.51 11.13
C GLU A 33 -4.16 5.26 10.20
N TRP A 34 -5.43 4.89 10.26
CA TRP A 34 -6.46 5.58 9.49
C TRP A 34 -6.82 6.91 10.15
N HIS A 35 -6.52 8.02 9.46
CA HIS A 35 -6.88 9.38 9.91
C HIS A 35 -7.97 10.04 9.05
N GLY A 36 -8.81 9.22 8.40
CA GLY A 36 -9.92 9.70 7.57
C GLY A 36 -9.58 10.04 6.13
N TRP A 37 -10.61 10.36 5.35
CA TRP A 37 -10.51 10.60 3.90
C TRP A 37 -9.67 11.82 3.53
N HIS A 38 -9.53 12.79 4.43
CA HIS A 38 -8.63 13.92 4.19
C HIS A 38 -7.17 13.45 4.20
N ALA A 39 -6.77 12.69 5.23
CA ALA A 39 -5.43 12.13 5.31
C ALA A 39 -5.11 11.21 4.12
N ALA A 40 -6.07 10.37 3.71
CA ALA A 40 -5.94 9.52 2.52
C ALA A 40 -5.66 10.33 1.25
N ARG A 41 -6.46 11.37 1.00
CA ARG A 41 -6.27 12.26 -0.16
C ARG A 41 -4.94 13.00 -0.12
N ARG A 42 -4.51 13.45 1.07
CA ARG A 42 -3.21 14.12 1.27
C ARG A 42 -2.04 13.16 1.00
N GLY A 43 -2.15 11.91 1.48
CA GLY A 43 -1.17 10.85 1.24
C GLY A 43 -1.05 10.51 -0.25
N LEU A 44 -2.18 10.37 -0.94
CA LEU A 44 -2.21 10.14 -2.38
C LEU A 44 -1.52 11.27 -3.16
N GLY A 45 -1.89 12.53 -2.91
CA GLY A 45 -1.27 13.68 -3.58
C GLY A 45 0.25 13.76 -3.33
N SER A 46 0.69 13.50 -2.10
CA SER A 46 2.12 13.49 -1.76
C SER A 46 2.87 12.33 -2.43
N SER A 47 2.22 11.19 -2.65
CA SER A 47 2.82 10.03 -3.32
C SER A 47 2.99 10.29 -4.81
N LEU A 48 1.96 10.85 -5.47
CA LEU A 48 2.02 11.25 -6.88
C LEU A 48 3.07 12.34 -7.12
N TYR A 49 3.20 13.30 -6.20
CA TYR A 49 4.24 14.33 -6.29
C TYR A 49 5.65 13.72 -6.23
N ARG A 50 5.89 12.76 -5.34
CA ARG A 50 7.18 12.04 -5.24
C ARG A 50 7.50 11.20 -6.46
N LEU A 51 6.48 10.74 -7.19
CA LEU A 51 6.62 10.07 -8.49
C LEU A 51 6.94 11.03 -9.65
N GLY A 52 7.05 12.33 -9.40
CA GLY A 52 7.31 13.34 -10.42
C GLY A 52 6.12 13.59 -11.35
N ILE A 53 4.90 13.27 -10.90
CA ILE A 53 3.69 13.55 -11.67
C ILE A 53 3.42 15.07 -11.67
N PRO A 54 3.11 15.70 -12.82
CA PRO A 54 2.85 17.14 -12.86
C PRO A 54 1.65 17.57 -12.01
N ASP A 55 1.76 18.73 -11.35
CA ASP A 55 0.73 19.25 -10.43
C ASP A 55 -0.68 19.34 -11.05
N MET A 56 -0.78 19.73 -12.32
CA MET A 56 -2.05 19.78 -13.06
C MET A 56 -2.72 18.39 -13.17
N VAL A 57 -1.93 17.34 -13.34
CA VAL A 57 -2.40 15.95 -13.42
C VAL A 57 -2.82 15.47 -12.03
N ILE A 58 -2.03 15.78 -10.99
CA ILE A 58 -2.36 15.48 -9.58
C ILE A 58 -3.68 16.15 -9.19
N GLN A 59 -3.85 17.44 -9.48
CA GLN A 59 -5.08 18.17 -9.18
C GLN A 59 -6.29 17.52 -9.85
N ARG A 60 -6.14 17.01 -11.08
CA ARG A 60 -7.24 16.39 -11.81
C ARG A 60 -7.59 15.00 -11.29
N ILE A 61 -6.60 14.23 -10.84
CA ILE A 61 -6.80 12.97 -10.10
C ILE A 61 -7.57 13.25 -8.80
N LEU A 62 -7.15 14.27 -8.02
CA LEU A 62 -7.76 14.59 -6.74
C LEU A 62 -9.16 15.25 -6.85
N ARG A 63 -9.51 15.84 -8.00
CA ARG A 63 -10.81 16.51 -8.26
C ARG A 63 -11.89 15.63 -8.88
N HIS A 64 -11.69 14.32 -9.03
CA HIS A 64 -12.56 13.47 -9.86
C HIS A 64 -13.93 13.09 -9.26
N ALA A 65 -14.68 14.04 -8.71
CA ALA A 65 -16.13 13.91 -8.50
C ALA A 65 -16.87 14.88 -9.44
N ASN A 66 -17.13 14.38 -10.65
CA ASN A 66 -18.07 14.84 -11.67
C ASN A 66 -17.59 15.93 -12.66
N VAL A 67 -17.17 15.49 -13.85
CA VAL A 67 -16.89 16.33 -15.01
C VAL A 67 -18.21 16.73 -15.68
N SER A 68 -18.93 17.66 -15.05
CA SER A 68 -20.12 18.31 -15.61
C SER A 68 -19.80 19.78 -15.91
N THR A 69 -19.08 20.01 -17.00
CA THR A 69 -19.30 21.05 -18.04
C THR A 69 -18.04 21.20 -18.91
N THR A 70 -18.23 20.95 -20.21
CA THR A 70 -17.44 21.46 -21.34
C THR A 70 -15.95 21.12 -21.40
N ALA A 71 -15.57 19.92 -21.87
CA ALA A 71 -14.15 19.68 -22.20
C ALA A 71 -13.88 18.72 -23.39
N THR A 72 -14.78 18.64 -24.38
CA THR A 72 -14.58 17.76 -25.56
C THR A 72 -13.28 18.03 -26.34
N TYR A 73 -12.66 19.21 -26.21
CA TYR A 73 -11.42 19.58 -26.92
C TYR A 73 -10.12 19.51 -26.10
N TYR A 74 -10.18 19.45 -24.76
CA TYR A 74 -8.99 19.42 -23.87
C TYR A 74 -8.83 18.09 -23.10
N ILE A 75 -9.75 17.13 -23.27
CA ILE A 75 -9.78 15.86 -22.51
C ILE A 75 -8.77 14.81 -23.02
N LYS A 76 -8.36 14.81 -24.30
CA LYS A 76 -7.60 13.68 -24.87
C LYS A 76 -6.21 13.49 -24.28
N THR A 77 -5.39 14.53 -24.24
CA THR A 77 -4.03 14.49 -23.65
C THR A 77 -4.13 14.25 -22.15
N ALA A 78 -5.03 14.97 -21.51
CA ALA A 78 -5.16 14.96 -20.09
C ALA A 78 -5.65 13.57 -19.57
N ALA A 79 -6.59 12.91 -20.23
CA ALA A 79 -7.02 11.56 -19.82
C ALA A 79 -5.89 10.52 -19.92
N GLY A 80 -5.03 10.63 -20.93
CA GLY A 80 -3.80 9.83 -21.05
C GLY A 80 -2.87 10.06 -19.86
N ASP A 81 -2.51 11.31 -19.58
CA ASP A 81 -1.60 11.65 -18.48
C ASP A 81 -2.10 11.18 -17.11
N VAL A 82 -3.41 11.22 -16.87
CA VAL A 82 -4.02 10.71 -15.63
C VAL A 82 -3.87 9.19 -15.52
N ARG A 83 -4.18 8.47 -16.60
CA ARG A 83 -4.06 7.01 -16.64
C ARG A 83 -2.62 6.58 -16.44
N ASP A 84 -1.69 7.19 -17.17
CA ASP A 84 -0.27 6.86 -17.10
C ASP A 84 0.31 7.21 -15.71
N ALA A 85 -0.18 8.28 -15.07
CA ALA A 85 0.19 8.63 -13.69
C ALA A 85 -0.33 7.61 -12.65
N MET A 86 -1.57 7.14 -12.80
CA MET A 86 -2.14 6.11 -11.93
C MET A 86 -1.46 4.75 -12.14
N GLU A 87 -1.13 4.40 -13.39
CA GLU A 87 -0.36 3.20 -13.72
C GLU A 87 1.06 3.25 -13.10
N LYS A 88 1.73 4.41 -13.11
CA LYS A 88 3.00 4.59 -12.39
C LYS A 88 2.87 4.35 -10.89
N LEU A 89 1.78 4.84 -10.29
CA LEU A 89 1.50 4.61 -8.87
C LEU A 89 1.27 3.12 -8.58
N GLU A 90 0.47 2.44 -9.41
CA GLU A 90 0.21 0.99 -9.30
C GLU A 90 1.50 0.17 -9.39
N ASN A 91 2.35 0.47 -10.37
CA ASN A 91 3.65 -0.19 -10.53
C ASN A 91 4.57 0.04 -9.31
N GLN A 92 4.55 1.23 -8.71
CA GLN A 92 5.32 1.50 -7.50
C GLN A 92 4.81 0.68 -6.30
N ILE A 93 3.49 0.53 -6.16
CA ILE A 93 2.87 -0.28 -5.10
C ILE A 93 3.28 -1.74 -5.28
N ALA A 94 3.08 -2.30 -6.48
CA ALA A 94 3.44 -3.70 -6.78
C ALA A 94 4.93 -3.99 -6.53
N ARG A 95 5.83 -3.07 -6.90
CA ARG A 95 7.26 -3.21 -6.61
C ARG A 95 7.55 -3.21 -5.10
N SER A 96 6.84 -2.38 -4.34
CA SER A 96 7.03 -2.29 -2.89
C SER A 96 6.53 -3.55 -2.16
N GLU A 97 5.57 -4.27 -2.72
CA GLU A 97 5.11 -5.57 -2.22
C GLU A 97 6.13 -6.69 -2.47
N GLN A 98 6.76 -6.71 -3.65
CA GLN A 98 7.81 -7.69 -4.00
C GLN A 98 9.06 -7.56 -3.10
N VAL A 99 9.51 -6.33 -2.83
CA VAL A 99 10.68 -6.10 -1.95
C VAL A 99 10.42 -6.60 -0.51
N GLN A 100 9.17 -6.52 -0.04
CA GLN A 100 8.80 -7.00 1.29
C GLN A 100 8.71 -8.53 1.37
N SER A 101 8.28 -9.20 0.30
CA SER A 101 8.21 -10.67 0.27
C SER A 101 9.60 -11.31 0.19
N ASP A 102 10.55 -10.71 -0.53
CA ASP A 102 11.93 -11.20 -0.64
C ASP A 102 12.71 -11.07 0.69
N THR A 103 12.42 -10.05 1.48
CA THR A 103 13.06 -9.85 2.80
C THR A 103 12.58 -10.86 3.85
N ASN A 104 11.34 -11.35 3.74
CA ASN A 104 10.76 -12.33 4.67
C ASN A 104 11.23 -13.78 4.44
N ARG A 105 12.00 -14.07 3.38
CA ARG A 105 12.47 -15.44 3.08
C ARG A 105 13.84 -15.78 3.72
N THR A 106 14.56 -14.80 4.28
CA THR A 106 15.93 -15.02 4.83
C THR A 106 15.95 -15.49 6.31
N LEU A 107 14.83 -15.98 6.85
CA LEU A 107 14.80 -16.72 8.12
C LEU A 107 14.62 -18.22 7.87
N ALA A 108 15.54 -18.81 7.12
CA ALA A 108 15.77 -20.25 7.13
C ALA A 108 17.28 -20.47 7.10
N SER A 109 17.88 -20.61 8.27
CA SER A 109 19.19 -21.22 8.42
C SER A 109 19.10 -22.23 9.55
N ASN A 110 18.96 -23.47 9.09
CA ASN A 110 19.16 -24.70 9.85
C ASN A 110 20.44 -24.62 10.69
N SER A 111 20.36 -25.04 11.94
CA SER A 111 21.49 -25.69 12.62
C SER A 111 20.98 -27.01 13.21
N PRO A 112 21.44 -28.17 12.72
CA PRO A 112 21.31 -29.42 13.43
C PRO A 112 22.32 -29.41 14.58
N VAL A 113 21.85 -29.42 15.83
CA VAL A 113 22.73 -29.75 16.96
C VAL A 113 22.75 -31.27 17.06
N ASP A 114 23.84 -31.82 16.55
CA ASP A 114 24.23 -33.22 16.64
C ASP A 114 24.28 -33.67 18.11
N SER A 115 23.68 -34.83 18.37
CA SER A 115 23.98 -35.61 19.58
C SER A 115 25.40 -36.12 19.48
N SER A 116 26.25 -35.83 20.46
CA SER A 116 27.48 -36.59 20.69
C SER A 116 27.75 -36.78 22.17
N THR A 117 27.54 -38.03 22.58
CA THR A 117 28.13 -38.76 23.69
C THR A 117 29.55 -38.30 24.03
N VAL A 118 29.82 -38.06 25.31
CA VAL A 118 31.15 -38.24 25.92
C VAL A 118 30.99 -38.98 27.25
N GLN A 119 31.94 -39.89 27.45
CA GLN A 119 32.09 -40.98 28.43
C GLN A 119 31.79 -40.66 29.90
#